data_AF-F8LER9-F1
#
_entry.id   AF-F8LER9-F1
#
_cell.length_a   1.000
_cell.length_b   1.000
_cell.length_c   1.000
_cell.angle_alpha   90.00
_cell.angle_beta   90.00
_cell.angle_gamma   90.00
#
_symmetry.space_group_name_H-M   'P 1'
#
loop_
_entity.id
_entity.type
_entity.pdbx_description
1 polymer ?
#
loop_
_entity_poly.entity_id
_entity_poly.type
_entity_poly.pdbx_seq_one_letter_code
_entity_poly.pdbx_strand_id
1 'polypeptide(L)'
;MHDALAEGRRIRLMTVIDTYTRECLHIEVDTSINGRKVTEILQRLVEANGKPKTILSDNGTEFTSNAVLRWSNQVEIDWQYIEPGKPYQNGNIESFNGKFRDECLNENWFLSLADTRRIVRKWVEDYNERRPHSALNGQTPRELASQLCVENFLPLREETTLTGTSN
;
A
#
# COMPACT_ATOMS: atom_id res chain seq x y z
N MET A 1 6.28 -4.37 6.63
CA MET A 1 7.61 -3.75 6.76
C MET A 1 7.82 -3.31 8.20
N HIS A 2 9.00 -3.48 8.77
CA HIS A 2 9.36 -2.91 10.07
C HIS A 2 10.71 -2.18 10.04
N ASP A 3 10.86 -1.26 10.99
CA ASP A 3 12.06 -0.46 11.24
C ASP A 3 12.11 -0.04 12.73
N ALA A 4 13.05 0.81 13.12
CA ALA A 4 13.16 1.37 14.46
C ALA A 4 13.39 2.89 14.43
N LEU A 5 12.88 3.56 15.46
CA LEU A 5 13.27 4.93 15.77
C LEU A 5 14.70 4.95 16.31
N ALA A 6 15.30 6.15 16.31
CA ALA A 6 16.60 6.45 16.89
C ALA A 6 16.79 5.93 18.32
N GLU A 7 15.71 5.96 19.11
CA GLU A 7 15.65 5.48 20.48
C GLU A 7 15.47 3.95 20.62
N GLY A 8 15.47 3.21 19.49
CA GLY A 8 15.33 1.76 19.44
C GLY A 8 13.88 1.25 19.45
N ARG A 9 12.88 2.14 19.56
CA ARG A 9 11.47 1.74 19.50
C ARG A 9 11.11 1.25 18.10
N ARG A 10 10.59 0.03 18.00
CA ARG A 10 10.13 -0.55 16.73
C ARG A 10 8.92 0.19 16.16
N ILE A 11 8.94 0.37 14.84
CA ILE A 11 7.84 0.86 14.03
C ILE A 11 7.48 -0.17 12.96
N ARG A 12 6.21 -0.17 12.57
CA ARG A 12 5.62 -1.00 11.52
C ARG A 12 5.10 -0.10 10.42
N LEU A 13 5.28 -0.56 9.19
CA LEU A 13 4.80 0.09 8.00
C LEU A 13 3.93 -0.90 7.21
N MET A 14 2.73 -0.45 6.86
CA MET A 14 1.80 -1.16 5.97
C MET A 14 1.67 -0.34 4.69
N THR A 15 2.14 -0.91 3.60
CA THR A 15 2.06 -0.33 2.26
C THR A 15 0.73 -0.72 1.61
N VAL A 16 0.15 0.18 0.82
CA VAL A 16 -1.04 -0.07 -0.02
C VAL A 16 -0.75 0.53 -1.39
N ILE A 17 -0.73 -0.32 -2.41
CA ILE A 17 -0.49 0.09 -3.79
C ILE A 17 -1.64 -0.39 -4.69
N ASP A 18 -1.90 0.34 -5.76
CA ASP A 18 -2.68 -0.16 -6.89
C ASP A 18 -1.76 -0.95 -7.83
N THR A 19 -2.03 -2.23 -8.01
CA THR A 19 -1.23 -3.11 -8.89
C THR A 19 -1.29 -2.72 -10.36
N TYR A 20 -2.34 -2.04 -10.81
CA TYR A 20 -2.51 -1.65 -12.20
C TYR A 20 -1.66 -0.41 -12.53
N THR A 21 -1.93 0.70 -11.84
CA THR A 21 -1.22 1.97 -12.06
C THR A 21 0.17 2.02 -11.43
N ARG A 22 0.47 1.07 -10.53
CA ARG A 22 1.65 1.09 -9.65
C ARG A 22 1.65 2.25 -8.66
N GLU A 23 0.54 2.96 -8.50
CA GLU A 23 0.45 4.08 -7.58
C GLU A 23 0.51 3.59 -6.14
N CYS A 24 1.35 4.22 -5.33
CA CYS A 24 1.31 4.06 -3.88
C CYS A 24 0.17 4.92 -3.32
N LEU A 25 -0.91 4.26 -2.90
CA LEU A 25 -2.09 4.94 -2.36
C LEU A 25 -1.89 5.38 -0.91
N HIS A 26 -1.21 4.54 -0.11
CA HIS A 26 -0.93 4.87 1.29
C HIS A 26 0.24 4.04 1.84
N ILE A 27 0.97 4.64 2.78
CA ILE A 27 1.86 3.90 3.69
C ILE A 27 1.50 4.30 5.11
N GLU A 28 0.92 3.37 5.85
CA GLU A 28 0.64 3.59 7.27
C GLU A 28 1.91 3.37 8.07
N VAL A 29 2.28 4.35 8.89
CA VAL A 29 3.40 4.25 9.84
C VAL A 29 2.86 4.32 11.25
N ASP A 30 3.04 3.24 12.01
CA ASP A 30 2.67 3.19 13.42
C ASP A 30 3.53 2.17 14.19
N THR A 31 3.39 2.13 15.51
CA THR A 31 4.05 1.16 16.38
C THR A 31 3.30 -0.17 16.43
N SER A 32 2.00 -0.17 16.10
CA SER A 32 1.22 -1.38 15.87
C SER A 32 0.14 -1.16 14.80
N ILE A 33 -0.10 -2.20 14.01
CA ILE A 33 -1.12 -2.23 12.96
C ILE A 33 -1.94 -3.49 13.20
N ASN A 34 -3.19 -3.31 13.60
CA ASN A 34 -4.15 -4.39 13.82
C ASN A 34 -5.26 -4.33 12.77
N GLY A 35 -6.08 -5.37 12.69
CA GLY A 35 -7.14 -5.44 11.70
C GLY A 35 -8.13 -4.28 11.70
N ARG A 36 -8.44 -3.69 12.87
CA ARG A 36 -9.30 -2.50 12.93
C ARG A 36 -8.64 -1.32 12.23
N LYS A 37 -7.38 -1.04 12.53
CA LYS A 37 -6.62 0.02 11.86
C LYS A 37 -6.52 -0.21 10.36
N VAL A 38 -6.29 -1.46 9.91
CA VAL A 38 -6.31 -1.82 8.48
C VAL A 38 -7.65 -1.41 7.85
N THR A 39 -8.77 -1.80 8.45
CA THR A 39 -10.11 -1.44 7.92
C THR A 39 -10.38 0.06 7.90
N GLU A 40 -9.92 0.82 8.90
CA GLU A 40 -10.06 2.28 8.92
C GLU A 40 -9.29 2.95 7.79
N ILE A 41 -8.08 2.46 7.48
CA ILE A 41 -7.26 2.99 6.39
C ILE A 41 -7.89 2.66 5.05
N LEU A 42 -8.27 1.39 4.84
CA LEU A 42 -8.89 0.96 3.59
C LEU A 42 -10.22 1.67 3.35
N GLN A 43 -11.02 1.89 4.40
CA GLN A 43 -12.25 2.66 4.31
C GLN A 43 -12.00 4.07 3.76
N ARG A 44 -11.01 4.80 4.29
CA ARG A 44 -10.65 6.14 3.79
C ARG A 44 -10.17 6.10 2.34
N LEU A 45 -9.42 5.06 1.97
CA LEU A 45 -8.97 4.89 0.59
C LEU A 45 -10.13 4.61 -0.36
N VAL A 46 -11.11 3.81 0.07
CA VAL A 46 -12.32 3.54 -0.70
C VAL A 46 -13.15 4.81 -0.88
N GLU A 47 -13.27 5.63 0.17
CA GLU A 47 -13.97 6.92 0.10
C GLU A 47 -13.28 7.93 -0.82
N ALA A 48 -11.95 7.94 -0.84
CA ALA A 48 -11.17 8.89 -1.64
C ALA A 48 -11.01 8.47 -3.11
N ASN A 49 -10.89 7.18 -3.39
CA ASN A 49 -10.49 6.67 -4.71
C ASN A 49 -11.55 5.78 -5.39
N GLY A 50 -12.66 5.50 -4.69
CA GLY A 50 -13.67 4.52 -5.10
C GLY A 50 -13.38 3.11 -4.56
N LYS A 51 -14.32 2.20 -4.76
CA LYS A 51 -14.25 0.82 -4.22
C LYS A 51 -13.55 -0.14 -5.19
N PRO A 52 -12.52 -0.92 -4.77
CA PRO A 52 -11.89 -1.92 -5.63
C PRO A 52 -12.74 -3.20 -5.70
N LYS A 53 -12.57 -3.99 -6.75
CA LYS A 53 -13.17 -5.33 -6.81
C LYS A 53 -12.48 -6.29 -5.85
N THR A 54 -11.15 -6.25 -5.78
CA THR A 54 -10.35 -7.22 -5.04
C THR A 54 -9.26 -6.55 -4.19
N ILE A 55 -8.96 -7.13 -3.04
CA ILE A 55 -7.77 -6.81 -2.24
C ILE A 55 -6.96 -8.08 -2.10
N LEU A 56 -5.65 -8.03 -2.36
CA LEU A 56 -4.73 -9.15 -2.17
C LEU A 56 -3.84 -8.87 -0.98
N SER A 57 -3.81 -9.75 0.01
CA SER A 57 -2.88 -9.60 1.13
C SER A 57 -2.04 -10.84 1.33
N ASP A 58 -0.94 -10.67 2.07
CA ASP A 58 -0.30 -11.82 2.70
C ASP A 58 -1.20 -12.40 3.82
N ASN A 59 -0.76 -13.51 4.39
CA ASN A 59 -1.48 -14.20 5.48
C ASN A 59 -1.18 -13.59 6.86
N GLY A 60 -0.80 -12.31 6.92
CA GLY A 60 -0.56 -11.58 8.17
C GLY A 60 -1.78 -11.59 9.09
N THR A 61 -1.53 -11.65 10.39
CA THR A 61 -2.59 -11.73 11.42
C THR A 61 -3.53 -10.52 11.43
N GLU A 62 -3.04 -9.37 11.01
CA GLU A 62 -3.81 -8.14 10.84
C GLU A 62 -4.81 -8.24 9.69
N PHE A 63 -4.45 -8.94 8.61
CA PHE A 63 -5.30 -9.13 7.43
C PHE A 63 -6.29 -10.29 7.59
N THR A 64 -5.88 -11.36 8.28
CA THR A 64 -6.73 -12.54 8.57
C THR A 64 -7.69 -12.33 9.75
N SER A 65 -7.84 -11.09 10.23
CA SER A 65 -8.65 -10.78 11.40
C SER A 65 -10.16 -10.73 11.11
N ASN A 66 -10.98 -10.99 12.14
CA ASN A 66 -12.44 -10.85 12.05
C ASN A 66 -12.88 -9.43 11.68
N ALA A 67 -12.10 -8.40 12.02
CA ALA A 67 -12.41 -7.02 11.66
C ALA A 67 -12.35 -6.85 10.13
N VAL A 68 -11.27 -7.34 9.51
CA VAL A 68 -11.08 -7.30 8.05
C VAL A 68 -12.16 -8.11 7.34
N LEU A 69 -12.42 -9.34 7.78
CA LEU A 69 -13.46 -10.19 7.18
C LEU A 69 -14.86 -9.53 7.24
N ARG A 70 -15.22 -8.90 8.36
CA ARG A 70 -16.52 -8.22 8.49
C ARG A 70 -16.59 -6.99 7.58
N TRP A 71 -15.53 -6.20 7.56
CA TRP A 71 -15.47 -5.00 6.74
C TRP A 71 -15.52 -5.32 5.24
N SER A 72 -14.75 -6.31 4.77
CA SER A 72 -14.74 -6.68 3.35
C SER A 72 -16.11 -7.18 2.89
N ASN A 73 -16.80 -7.95 3.73
CA ASN A 73 -18.18 -8.38 3.47
C ASN A 73 -19.17 -7.20 3.45
N GLN A 74 -19.03 -6.24 4.37
CA GLN A 74 -19.92 -5.08 4.45
C GLN A 74 -19.76 -4.13 3.25
N VAL A 75 -18.52 -3.92 2.79
CA VAL A 75 -18.22 -3.05 1.65
C VAL A 75 -18.37 -3.81 0.32
N GLU A 76 -18.57 -5.13 0.37
CA GLU A 76 -18.65 -6.03 -0.78
C GLU A 76 -17.40 -5.93 -1.66
N ILE A 77 -16.24 -6.20 -1.04
CA ILE A 77 -14.93 -6.30 -1.67
C ILE A 77 -14.44 -7.74 -1.53
N ASP A 78 -13.98 -8.34 -2.63
CA ASP A 78 -13.38 -9.67 -2.59
C ASP A 78 -11.99 -9.60 -1.95
N TRP A 79 -11.75 -10.40 -0.90
CA TRP A 79 -10.46 -10.44 -0.22
C TRP A 79 -9.74 -11.75 -0.53
N GLN A 80 -8.62 -11.63 -1.23
CA GLN A 80 -7.79 -12.75 -1.64
C GLN A 80 -6.50 -12.78 -0.81
N TYR A 81 -6.08 -13.98 -0.44
CA TYR A 81 -4.81 -14.20 0.21
C TYR A 81 -3.84 -14.80 -0.80
N ILE A 82 -2.58 -14.37 -0.72
CA ILE A 82 -1.50 -14.97 -1.51
C ILE A 82 -1.40 -16.44 -1.14
N GLU A 83 -1.37 -17.30 -2.16
CA GLU A 83 -1.25 -18.72 -1.94
C GLU A 83 0.17 -19.06 -1.47
N PRO A 84 0.30 -19.99 -0.49
CA PRO A 84 1.61 -20.49 -0.10
C PRO A 84 2.39 -21.03 -1.30
N GLY A 85 3.61 -20.55 -1.50
CA GLY A 85 4.49 -21.01 -2.57
C GLY A 85 4.25 -20.35 -3.95
N LYS A 86 3.43 -19.29 -4.04
CA LYS A 86 3.22 -18.51 -5.27
C LYS A 86 3.80 -17.08 -5.16
N PRO A 87 5.13 -16.91 -5.09
CA PRO A 87 5.77 -15.59 -4.90
C PRO A 87 5.45 -14.60 -6.03
N TYR A 88 5.12 -15.08 -7.23
CA TYR A 88 4.76 -14.23 -8.36
C TYR A 88 3.49 -13.38 -8.12
N GLN A 89 2.56 -13.83 -7.26
CA GLN A 89 1.36 -13.05 -6.90
C GLN A 89 1.72 -11.79 -6.11
N ASN A 90 2.88 -11.78 -5.45
CA ASN A 90 3.35 -10.72 -4.57
C ASN A 90 4.42 -9.82 -5.22
N GLY A 91 4.83 -10.10 -6.46
CA GLY A 91 6.00 -9.45 -7.07
C GLY A 91 5.91 -7.92 -7.16
N ASN A 92 4.70 -7.39 -7.31
CA ASN A 92 4.47 -5.94 -7.39
C ASN A 92 4.80 -5.23 -6.08
N ILE A 93 4.26 -5.75 -4.97
CA ILE A 93 4.49 -5.16 -3.64
C ILE A 93 5.89 -5.50 -3.13
N GLU A 94 6.47 -6.65 -3.48
CA GLU A 94 7.86 -6.97 -3.15
C GLU A 94 8.83 -6.01 -3.82
N SER A 95 8.65 -5.74 -5.12
CA SER A 95 9.47 -4.76 -5.84
C SER A 95 9.30 -3.35 -5.27
N PHE A 96 8.08 -2.96 -4.93
CA PHE A 96 7.79 -1.69 -4.29
C PHE A 96 8.48 -1.57 -2.92
N ASN A 97 8.29 -2.58 -2.06
CA ASN A 97 8.84 -2.63 -0.72
C ASN A 97 10.38 -2.66 -0.73
N GLY A 98 11.00 -3.36 -1.68
CA GLY A 98 12.46 -3.35 -1.86
C GLY A 98 12.97 -1.94 -2.12
N LYS A 99 12.38 -1.23 -3.10
CA LYS A 99 12.73 0.17 -3.39
C LYS A 99 12.49 1.10 -2.22
N PHE A 100 11.33 0.99 -1.58
CA PHE A 100 11.01 1.80 -0.42
C PHE A 100 12.00 1.59 0.73
N ARG A 101 12.40 0.34 0.97
CA ARG A 101 13.42 0.03 1.97
C ARG A 101 14.78 0.63 1.60
N ASP A 102 15.25 0.38 0.39
CA ASP A 102 16.59 0.77 -0.03
C ASP A 102 16.75 2.29 -0.16
N GLU A 103 15.72 2.98 -0.65
CA GLU A 103 15.81 4.41 -0.98
C GLU A 103 15.23 5.34 0.09
N CYS A 104 14.34 4.83 0.95
CA CYS A 104 13.75 5.62 2.03
C CYS A 104 14.20 5.14 3.40
N LEU A 105 13.97 3.89 3.75
CA LEU A 105 14.18 3.44 5.12
C LEU A 105 15.68 3.39 5.49
N ASN A 106 16.50 2.80 4.62
CA ASN A 106 17.93 2.66 4.88
C ASN A 106 18.69 4.00 4.84
N GLU A 107 18.16 4.99 4.12
CA GLU A 107 18.77 6.32 3.94
C GLU A 107 18.37 7.34 5.03
N ASN A 108 17.47 6.98 5.94
CA ASN A 108 16.93 7.92 6.93
C ASN A 108 17.06 7.40 8.36
N TRP A 109 17.40 8.32 9.27
CA TRP A 109 17.41 8.06 10.70
C TRP A 109 16.18 8.68 11.35
N PHE A 110 15.23 7.86 11.77
CA PHE A 110 13.93 8.32 12.24
C PHE A 110 13.94 8.79 13.69
N LEU A 111 13.68 10.09 13.92
CA LEU A 111 13.71 10.66 15.27
C LEU A 111 12.40 10.44 16.05
N SER A 112 11.28 10.36 15.35
CA SER A 112 9.96 10.16 15.96
C SER A 112 8.98 9.61 14.93
N LEU A 113 7.83 9.11 15.40
CA LEU A 113 6.77 8.64 14.50
C LEU A 113 6.24 9.73 13.57
N ALA A 114 6.17 10.99 14.05
CA ALA A 114 5.76 12.12 13.23
C ALA A 114 6.80 12.43 12.14
N ASP A 115 8.09 12.33 12.49
CA ASP A 115 9.19 12.52 11.55
C ASP A 115 9.21 11.43 10.48
N THR A 116 9.05 10.16 10.87
CA THR A 116 8.90 9.05 9.91
C THR A 116 7.73 9.29 8.96
N ARG A 117 6.55 9.66 9.46
CA ARG A 117 5.38 9.94 8.61
C ARG A 117 5.64 11.05 7.59
N ARG A 118 6.39 12.09 7.99
CA ARG A 118 6.77 13.20 7.09
C ARG A 118 7.74 12.73 6.00
N ILE A 119 8.76 11.96 6.36
CA ILE A 119 9.76 11.43 5.41
C ILE A 119 9.10 10.48 4.43
N VAL A 120 8.30 9.53 4.93
CA VAL A 120 7.58 8.55 4.11
C VAL A 120 6.61 9.23 3.16
N ARG A 121 5.85 10.24 3.60
CA ARG A 121 4.96 11.01 2.72
C ARG A 121 5.73 11.65 1.57
N LYS A 122 6.85 12.32 1.87
CA LYS A 122 7.68 12.96 0.84
C LYS A 122 8.20 11.93 -0.18
N TRP A 123 8.60 10.75 0.28
CA TRP A 123 9.04 9.69 -0.60
C TRP A 123 7.92 9.15 -1.49
N VAL A 124 6.70 8.98 -0.95
CA VAL A 124 5.51 8.56 -1.72
C VAL A 124 5.14 9.59 -2.79
N GLU A 125 5.18 10.88 -2.45
CA GLU A 125 4.97 11.98 -3.41
C GLU A 125 5.99 11.91 -4.56
N ASP A 126 7.27 11.75 -4.24
CA ASP A 126 8.34 11.64 -5.24
C ASP A 126 8.18 10.40 -6.13
N TYR A 127 7.87 9.24 -5.53
CA TYR A 127 7.62 7.99 -6.22
C TYR A 127 6.46 8.10 -7.21
N ASN A 128 5.32 8.65 -6.78
CA ASN A 128 4.12 8.72 -7.60
C ASN A 128 4.21 9.79 -8.71
N GLU A 129 4.89 10.91 -8.46
CA GLU A 129 4.81 12.09 -9.35
C GLU A 129 6.03 12.31 -10.24
N ARG A 130 7.19 11.78 -9.88
CA ARG A 130 8.44 12.13 -10.58
C ARG A 130 9.16 10.96 -11.21
N ARG A 131 8.82 9.74 -10.81
CA ARG A 131 9.57 8.56 -11.23
C ARG A 131 8.91 7.90 -12.43
N PRO A 132 9.55 7.88 -13.61
CA PRO A 132 9.04 7.12 -14.75
C PRO A 132 9.28 5.61 -14.54
N HIS A 133 8.26 4.79 -14.78
CA HIS A 133 8.35 3.34 -14.66
C HIS A 133 8.45 2.70 -16.04
N SER A 134 9.46 1.85 -16.26
CA SER A 134 9.58 1.08 -17.51
C SER A 134 8.37 0.17 -17.76
N ALA A 135 7.77 -0.37 -16.69
CA ALA A 135 6.52 -1.13 -16.75
C ALA A 135 5.30 -0.29 -17.17
N LEU A 136 5.40 1.04 -17.11
CA LEU A 136 4.37 2.00 -17.50
C LEU A 136 4.77 2.79 -18.76
N ASN A 137 5.59 2.19 -19.64
CA ASN A 137 6.09 2.85 -20.86
C ASN A 137 6.80 4.19 -20.60
N GLY A 138 7.42 4.36 -19.43
CA GLY A 138 8.10 5.60 -19.05
C GLY A 138 7.21 6.66 -18.43
N GLN A 139 5.93 6.36 -18.16
CA GLN A 139 5.03 7.23 -17.39
C GLN A 139 5.26 7.06 -15.89
N THR A 140 4.92 8.10 -15.13
CA THR A 140 4.81 8.03 -13.67
C THR A 140 3.49 7.36 -13.26
N PRO A 141 3.40 6.77 -12.06
CA PRO A 141 2.15 6.19 -11.58
C PRO A 141 0.99 7.19 -11.59
N ARG A 142 1.25 8.45 -11.21
CA ARG A 142 0.23 9.51 -11.19
C ARG A 142 -0.23 9.89 -12.59
N GLU A 143 0.66 9.96 -13.57
CA GLU A 143 0.29 10.26 -14.97
C GLU A 143 -0.66 9.21 -15.52
N LEU A 144 -0.35 7.93 -15.29
CA LEU A 144 -1.22 6.84 -15.71
C LEU A 144 -2.56 6.90 -14.96
N ALA A 145 -2.56 7.04 -13.64
CA ALA A 145 -3.79 7.17 -12.86
C ALA A 145 -4.68 8.33 -13.33
N SER A 146 -4.08 9.47 -13.65
CA SER A 146 -4.80 10.66 -14.16
C SER A 146 -5.42 10.42 -15.53
N GLN A 147 -4.71 9.74 -16.45
CA GLN A 147 -5.25 9.39 -17.77
C GLN A 147 -6.49 8.51 -17.65
N LEU A 148 -6.45 7.51 -16.77
CA LEU A 148 -7.60 6.61 -16.53
C LEU A 148 -8.78 7.33 -15.88
N CYS A 149 -8.53 8.39 -15.11
CA CYS A 149 -9.58 9.22 -14.51
C CYS A 149 -10.30 10.08 -15.56
N VAL A 150 -9.55 10.69 -16.48
CA VAL A 150 -10.09 11.54 -17.55
C VAL A 150 -10.95 10.74 -18.54
N GLU A 151 -10.65 9.46 -18.76
CA GLU A 151 -11.43 8.59 -19.63
C GLU A 151 -12.74 8.06 -18.98
N ASN A 152 -13.20 8.64 -17.84
CA ASN A 152 -14.42 8.24 -17.11
C ASN A 152 -14.43 6.78 -16.63
N PHE A 153 -13.25 6.25 -16.29
CA PHE A 153 -13.04 4.83 -16.02
C PHE A 153 -12.80 4.46 -14.55
N LEU A 154 -13.17 5.32 -13.59
CA LEU A 154 -12.90 5.10 -12.15
C LEU A 154 -14.22 5.10 -11.35
N PRO A 155 -14.64 3.91 -10.90
CA PRO A 155 -14.23 3.37 -9.61
C PRO A 155 -13.05 2.40 -9.77
N LEU A 156 -12.26 2.17 -8.71
CA LEU A 156 -11.17 1.18 -8.72
C LEU A 156 -11.62 -0.09 -9.47
N ARG A 157 -10.97 -0.34 -10.62
CA ARG A 157 -11.44 -1.23 -11.68
C ARG A 157 -11.44 -2.70 -11.21
N GLU A 158 -12.00 -3.57 -12.06
CA GLU A 158 -12.15 -5.01 -11.82
C GLU A 158 -10.88 -5.78 -11.42
N GLU A 159 -9.70 -5.20 -11.61
CA GLU A 159 -8.41 -5.83 -11.32
C GLU A 159 -7.56 -5.04 -10.33
N THR A 160 -8.07 -3.90 -9.81
CA THR A 160 -7.34 -3.13 -8.80
C THR A 160 -7.19 -4.01 -7.59
N THR A 161 -5.95 -4.46 -7.38
CA THR A 161 -5.58 -5.32 -6.28
C THR A 161 -4.77 -4.48 -5.32
N LEU A 162 -5.37 -4.13 -4.18
CA LEU A 162 -4.62 -3.47 -3.13
C LEU A 162 -3.75 -4.49 -2.43
N THR A 163 -2.44 -4.26 -2.39
CA THR A 163 -1.52 -5.13 -1.65
C THR A 163 -1.07 -4.51 -0.35
N GLY A 164 -1.45 -5.16 0.76
CA GLY A 164 -1.04 -4.83 2.13
C GLY A 164 -0.03 -5.85 2.64
N THR A 165 1.14 -5.39 3.12
CA THR A 165 2.13 -6.27 3.74
C THR A 165 2.68 -5.67 5.03
N SER A 166 2.87 -6.48 6.07
CA SER A 166 3.36 -6.00 7.37
C SER A 166 4.71 -6.57 7.80
N ASN A 167 5.33 -7.46 7.00
CA ASN A 167 6.59 -8.15 7.31
C ASN A 167 7.73 -7.26 7.82
#